data_AF-A0A1F9DXD1-F1
#
_entry.id   AF-A0A1F9DXD1-F1
#
_cell.length_a   1.000
_cell.length_b   1.000
_cell.length_c   1.000
_cell.angle_alpha   90.00
_cell.angle_beta   90.00
_cell.angle_gamma   90.00
#
_symmetry.space_group_name_H-M   'P 1'
#
loop_
_entity.id
_entity.type
_entity.pdbx_description
1 polymer ?
#
loop_
_entity_poly.entity_id
_entity_poly.type
_entity_poly.pdbx_seq_one_letter_code
_entity_poly.pdbx_strand_id
1 'polypeptide(L)'
;MDENTIIEHLEELKNREKETKPRYGTVNFERRKYPRFNVDLPIEYYRIDSSIGHTGKTLNISEGGLLLYLTEQVEVGQHLKSNFSFTSCSEINSIEMLAEVAWIDIDLGEVWGDYRCGVNFVDVSPEDMTKLKNFLGSFFQ
;
A
#
# COMPACT_ATOMS: atom_id res chain seq x y z
N MET A 1 26.54 -57.30 -23.24
CA MET A 1 26.17 -55.88 -23.37
C MET A 1 27.43 -55.17 -23.79
N ASP A 2 27.47 -54.65 -25.01
CA ASP A 2 28.65 -53.97 -25.53
C ASP A 2 28.76 -52.54 -24.97
N GLU A 3 29.96 -51.95 -25.04
CA GLU A 3 30.25 -50.62 -24.50
C GLU A 3 29.41 -49.51 -25.14
N ASN A 4 29.03 -49.65 -26.42
CA ASN A 4 28.17 -48.70 -27.11
C ASN A 4 26.77 -48.67 -26.51
N THR A 5 26.21 -49.84 -26.17
CA THR A 5 24.90 -49.94 -25.51
C THR A 5 24.90 -49.26 -24.13
N ILE A 6 26.03 -49.33 -23.41
CA ILE A 6 26.17 -48.68 -22.09
C ILE A 6 26.29 -47.17 -22.26
N ILE A 7 27.02 -46.68 -23.26
CA ILE A 7 27.20 -45.25 -23.52
C ILE A 7 25.88 -44.61 -23.95
N GLU A 8 25.12 -45.23 -24.86
CA GLU A 8 23.79 -44.71 -25.26
C GLU A 8 22.83 -44.62 -24.07
N HIS A 9 22.82 -45.63 -23.19
CA HIS A 9 21.98 -45.60 -22.00
C HIS A 9 22.40 -44.52 -20.99
N LEU A 10 23.71 -44.27 -20.84
CA LEU A 10 24.24 -43.19 -20.00
C LEU A 10 23.96 -41.79 -20.58
N GLU A 11 23.93 -41.65 -21.91
CA GLU A 11 23.53 -40.42 -22.59
C GLU A 11 22.02 -40.16 -22.48
N GLU A 12 21.19 -41.20 -22.59
CA GLU A 12 19.75 -41.10 -22.34
C GLU A 12 19.43 -40.70 -20.89
N LEU A 13 20.14 -41.25 -19.91
CA LEU A 13 19.98 -40.87 -18.49
C LEU A 13 20.41 -39.42 -18.24
N LYS A 14 21.52 -38.96 -18.84
CA LYS A 14 21.95 -37.55 -18.78
C LYS A 14 20.98 -36.58 -19.43
N ASN A 15 20.28 -37.00 -20.48
CA ASN A 15 19.25 -36.18 -21.13
C ASN A 15 17.94 -36.14 -20.34
N ARG A 16 17.56 -37.23 -19.65
CA ARG A 16 16.40 -37.22 -18.72
C ARG A 16 16.60 -36.32 -17.50
N GLU A 17 17.83 -36.19 -16.99
CA GLU A 17 18.14 -35.27 -15.89
C GLU A 17 18.04 -33.79 -16.28
N LYS A 18 18.09 -33.46 -17.58
CA LYS A 18 18.01 -32.07 -18.08
C LYS A 18 16.59 -31.54 -18.27
N GLU A 19 15.56 -32.38 -18.17
CA GLU A 19 14.17 -31.99 -18.49
C GLU A 19 13.18 -32.06 -17.33
N THR A 20 13.56 -31.63 -16.12
CA THR A 20 12.54 -31.14 -15.18
C THR A 20 13.13 -30.03 -14.31
N LYS A 21 13.31 -28.84 -14.87
CA LYS A 21 13.33 -27.64 -14.01
C LYS A 21 11.91 -27.47 -13.46
N PRO A 22 11.68 -27.59 -12.15
CA PRO A 22 10.38 -27.27 -11.59
C PRO A 22 10.08 -25.82 -11.97
N ARG A 23 9.03 -25.62 -12.76
CA ARG A 23 8.46 -24.29 -13.00
C ARG A 23 7.79 -23.89 -11.70
N TYR A 24 8.56 -23.32 -10.78
CA TYR A 24 7.99 -22.54 -9.69
C TYR A 24 7.28 -21.37 -10.36
N GLY A 25 6.00 -21.54 -10.67
CA GLY A 25 5.14 -20.38 -10.86
C GLY A 25 5.25 -19.57 -9.57
N THR A 26 5.69 -18.32 -9.67
CA THR A 26 5.74 -17.43 -8.51
C THR A 26 4.34 -17.34 -7.95
N VAL A 27 4.05 -18.12 -6.90
CA VAL A 27 2.84 -17.94 -6.10
C VAL A 27 3.02 -16.57 -5.47
N ASN A 28 2.31 -15.58 -6.00
CA ASN A 28 2.38 -14.21 -5.51
C ASN A 28 1.59 -14.16 -4.20
N PHE A 29 2.24 -14.56 -3.11
CA PHE A 29 1.68 -14.39 -1.78
C PHE A 29 1.50 -12.90 -1.53
N GLU A 30 0.27 -12.48 -1.23
CA GLU A 30 -0.01 -11.12 -0.78
C GLU A 30 0.93 -10.81 0.41
N ARG A 31 1.73 -9.75 0.27
CA ARG A 31 2.72 -9.33 1.25
C ARG A 31 2.17 -8.28 2.22
N ARG A 32 1.04 -7.66 1.87
CA ARG A 32 0.40 -6.63 2.70
C ARG A 32 -0.15 -7.26 3.96
N LYS A 33 0.23 -6.68 5.09
CA LYS A 33 -0.32 -7.03 6.41
C LYS A 33 -1.81 -6.68 6.52
N TYR A 34 -2.25 -5.62 5.82
CA TYR A 34 -3.61 -5.09 5.89
C TYR A 34 -4.22 -4.93 4.49
N PRO A 35 -5.49 -5.31 4.28
CA PRO A 35 -6.21 -5.03 3.04
C PRO A 35 -6.35 -3.51 2.83
N ARG A 36 -6.47 -3.11 1.56
CA ARG A 36 -6.70 -1.71 1.16
C ARG A 36 -8.07 -1.58 0.53
N PHE A 37 -8.81 -0.56 0.93
CA PHE A 37 -10.13 -0.25 0.42
C PHE A 37 -10.06 1.06 -0.34
N ASN A 38 -10.61 1.08 -1.56
CA ASN A 38 -10.70 2.31 -2.32
C ASN A 38 -11.77 3.20 -1.69
N VAL A 39 -11.37 4.42 -1.33
CA VAL A 39 -12.24 5.44 -0.74
C VAL A 39 -11.84 6.78 -1.33
N ASP A 40 -12.81 7.69 -1.38
CA ASP A 40 -12.63 9.08 -1.84
C ASP A 40 -13.14 10.01 -0.74
N LEU A 41 -12.36 10.11 0.34
CA LEU A 41 -12.62 10.99 1.47
C LEU A 41 -11.68 12.19 1.44
N PRO A 42 -12.19 13.41 1.71
CA PRO A 42 -11.35 14.58 1.89
C PRO A 42 -10.44 14.39 3.11
N ILE A 43 -9.20 14.82 2.99
CA ILE A 43 -8.23 14.82 4.08
C ILE A 43 -7.70 16.25 4.29
N GLU A 44 -7.54 16.62 5.54
CA GLU A 44 -6.81 17.81 5.94
C GLU A 44 -5.48 17.39 6.55
N TYR A 45 -4.42 18.14 6.29
CA TYR A 45 -3.12 17.86 6.87
C TYR A 45 -2.28 19.11 7.10
N TYR A 46 -1.32 18.95 8.00
CA TYR A 46 -0.35 19.96 8.40
C TYR A 46 1.04 19.33 8.41
N ARG A 47 2.03 20.07 7.89
CA ARG A 47 3.44 19.76 8.13
C ARG A 47 3.75 20.00 9.61
N ILE A 48 4.64 19.21 10.20
CA ILE A 48 4.96 19.30 11.63
C ILE A 48 5.46 20.69 12.06
N ASP A 49 6.17 21.36 11.15
CA ASP A 49 6.80 22.67 11.32
C ASP A 49 5.94 23.84 10.82
N SER A 50 4.70 23.58 10.38
CA SER A 50 3.80 24.57 9.81
C SER A 50 2.44 24.57 10.52
N SER A 51 1.88 25.76 10.72
CA SER A 51 0.48 25.95 11.12
C SER A 51 -0.47 26.11 9.94
N ILE A 52 0.05 26.11 8.71
CA ILE A 52 -0.74 26.22 7.49
C ILE A 52 -1.37 24.85 7.21
N GLY A 53 -2.69 24.81 7.19
CA GLY A 53 -3.47 23.65 6.84
C GLY A 53 -3.60 23.50 5.33
N HIS A 54 -3.48 22.27 4.86
CA HIS A 54 -3.60 21.90 3.47
C HIS A 54 -4.66 20.81 3.31
N THR A 55 -5.15 20.62 2.09
CA THR A 55 -6.18 19.64 1.78
C THR A 55 -5.71 18.64 0.73
N GLY A 56 -6.36 17.49 0.71
CA GLY A 56 -6.18 16.45 -0.29
C GLY A 56 -7.38 15.51 -0.31
N LYS A 57 -7.19 14.37 -0.95
CA LYS A 57 -8.15 13.28 -0.94
C LYS A 57 -7.45 11.94 -0.81
N THR A 58 -8.14 11.01 -0.17
CA THR A 58 -7.74 9.60 -0.14
C THR A 58 -8.08 8.93 -1.47
N LEU A 59 -7.29 7.93 -1.84
CA LEU A 59 -7.54 7.02 -2.96
C LEU A 59 -7.76 5.60 -2.47
N ASN A 60 -7.04 5.23 -1.41
CA ASN A 60 -7.34 4.04 -0.63
C ASN A 60 -6.89 4.20 0.82
N ILE A 61 -7.44 3.34 1.67
CA ILE A 61 -7.20 3.30 3.10
C ILE A 61 -6.96 1.88 3.57
N SER A 62 -6.09 1.72 4.57
CA SER A 62 -5.85 0.47 5.31
C SER A 62 -5.57 0.79 6.77
N GLU A 63 -5.51 -0.23 7.63
CA GLU A 63 -5.08 -0.04 9.03
C GLU A 63 -3.62 0.44 9.17
N GLY A 64 -2.80 0.32 8.12
CA GLY A 64 -1.38 0.68 8.16
C GLY A 64 -1.03 2.00 7.49
N GLY A 65 -1.95 2.62 6.76
CA GLY A 65 -1.64 3.80 5.97
C GLY A 65 -2.66 4.13 4.89
N LEU A 66 -2.37 5.21 4.16
CA LEU A 66 -3.23 5.79 3.13
C LEU A 66 -2.49 5.91 1.80
N LEU A 67 -3.26 5.88 0.72
CA LEU A 67 -2.84 6.45 -0.56
C LEU A 67 -3.58 7.78 -0.74
N LEU A 68 -2.83 8.85 -1.03
CA LEU A 68 -3.35 10.21 -1.07
C LEU A 68 -3.06 10.90 -2.42
N TYR A 69 -3.92 11.84 -2.77
CA TYR A 69 -3.60 12.99 -3.62
C TYR A 69 -3.56 14.24 -2.74
N LEU A 70 -2.47 14.99 -2.79
CA LEU A 70 -2.23 16.20 -2.02
C LEU A 70 -2.18 17.43 -2.93
N THR A 71 -2.61 18.59 -2.42
CA THR A 71 -2.55 19.86 -3.16
C THR A 71 -1.16 20.50 -3.18
N GLU A 72 -0.20 19.97 -2.42
CA GLU A 72 1.17 20.50 -2.35
C GLU A 72 2.22 19.39 -2.46
N GLN A 73 3.43 19.78 -2.84
CA GLN A 73 4.56 18.87 -2.92
C GLN A 73 5.05 18.49 -1.53
N VAL A 74 5.24 17.19 -1.30
CA VAL A 74 5.81 16.62 -0.08
C VAL A 74 7.04 15.77 -0.40
N GLU A 75 7.83 15.50 0.62
CA GLU A 75 9.05 14.70 0.51
C GLU A 75 8.91 13.35 1.22
N VAL A 76 9.60 12.32 0.72
CA VAL A 76 9.68 11.02 1.40
C VAL A 76 10.36 11.18 2.77
N GLY A 77 9.79 10.55 3.80
CA GLY A 77 10.22 10.68 5.20
C GLY A 77 9.58 11.88 5.93
N GLN A 78 8.89 12.76 5.21
CA GLN A 78 8.18 13.88 5.82
C GLN A 78 7.00 13.38 6.65
N HIS A 79 6.80 13.99 7.81
CA HIS A 79 5.70 13.69 8.71
C HIS A 79 4.56 14.71 8.55
N LEU A 80 3.35 14.20 8.44
CA LEU A 80 2.11 14.97 8.24
C LEU A 80 1.15 14.64 9.38
N LYS A 81 0.72 15.66 10.13
CA LYS A 81 -0.45 15.54 11.01
C LYS A 81 -1.67 15.60 10.12
N SER A 82 -2.41 14.51 10.04
CA SER A 82 -3.50 14.35 9.08
C SER A 82 -4.79 14.00 9.80
N ASN A 83 -5.91 14.46 9.26
CA ASN A 83 -7.23 14.04 9.71
C ASN A 83 -8.18 13.87 8.53
N PHE A 84 -9.09 12.90 8.63
CA PHE A 84 -10.23 12.80 7.73
C PHE A 84 -11.50 12.50 8.53
N SER A 85 -12.64 12.90 7.99
CA SER A 85 -13.94 12.64 8.57
C SER A 85 -14.78 11.74 7.67
N PHE A 86 -15.62 10.91 8.28
CA PHE A 86 -16.54 10.02 7.58
C PHE A 86 -17.84 9.89 8.37
N THR A 87 -18.90 9.49 7.69
CA THR A 87 -20.20 9.24 8.31
C THR A 87 -20.39 7.75 8.58
N SER A 88 -20.84 7.40 9.79
CA SER A 88 -21.23 6.03 10.13
C SER A 88 -22.45 6.05 11.05
N CYS A 89 -23.47 5.26 10.72
CA CYS A 89 -24.67 5.08 11.55
C CYS A 89 -25.31 6.40 12.06
N SER A 90 -25.33 7.44 11.22
CA SER A 90 -25.84 8.81 11.52
C SER A 90 -24.93 9.71 12.36
N GLU A 91 -23.70 9.29 12.65
CA GLU A 91 -22.70 10.10 13.36
C GLU A 91 -21.56 10.50 12.40
N ILE A 92 -21.06 11.73 12.57
CA ILE A 92 -19.83 12.19 11.91
C ILE A 92 -18.67 11.81 12.81
N ASN A 93 -17.76 11.00 12.31
CA ASN A 93 -16.55 10.58 12.99
C ASN A 93 -15.35 11.23 12.32
N SER A 94 -14.36 11.60 13.11
CA SER A 94 -13.04 12.03 12.64
C SER A 94 -11.97 11.10 13.19
N ILE A 95 -10.89 10.94 12.42
CA ILE A 95 -9.69 10.21 12.83
C ILE A 95 -8.53 11.17 12.63
N GLU A 96 -7.76 11.39 13.70
CA GLU A 96 -6.49 12.11 13.65
C GLU A 96 -5.32 11.12 13.66
N MET A 97 -4.27 11.43 12.91
CA MET A 97 -3.09 10.57 12.82
C MET A 97 -1.83 11.37 12.50
N LEU A 98 -0.70 10.85 12.95
CA LEU A 98 0.61 11.20 12.42
C LEU A 98 0.98 10.19 11.34
N ALA A 99 1.25 10.67 10.13
CA ALA A 99 1.61 9.83 9.00
C ALA A 99 2.97 10.24 8.41
N GLU A 100 3.77 9.28 7.99
CA GLU A 100 5.05 9.49 7.30
C GLU A 100 4.89 9.18 5.81
N VAL A 101 5.36 10.08 4.94
CA VAL A 101 5.38 9.89 3.50
C VAL A 101 6.37 8.77 3.15
N ALA A 102 5.85 7.63 2.70
CA ALA A 102 6.65 6.45 2.38
C ALA A 102 7.20 6.47 0.95
N TRP A 103 6.45 7.05 0.01
CA TRP A 103 6.83 7.23 -1.38
C TRP A 103 5.98 8.30 -2.05
N ILE A 104 6.51 8.90 -3.11
CA ILE A 104 5.83 9.87 -3.97
C ILE A 104 5.83 9.37 -5.42
N ASP A 105 4.76 9.62 -6.15
CA ASP A 105 4.69 9.35 -7.60
C ASP A 105 5.28 10.57 -8.34
N ILE A 106 6.40 10.38 -9.04
CA ILE A 106 7.12 11.48 -9.71
C ILE A 106 6.55 11.73 -11.13
N ASP A 107 5.73 10.81 -11.67
CA ASP A 107 5.32 10.78 -13.09
C ASP A 107 4.05 11.58 -13.42
N LEU A 108 3.61 12.49 -12.56
CA LEU A 108 2.50 13.41 -12.89
C LEU A 108 3.02 14.58 -13.73
N GLY A 109 3.31 14.29 -14.99
CA GLY A 109 3.77 15.26 -15.98
C GLY A 109 2.84 16.47 -16.09
N GLU A 110 3.43 17.67 -16.06
CA GLU A 110 2.94 19.01 -16.44
C GLU A 110 1.57 19.51 -15.94
N VAL A 111 0.72 18.67 -15.33
CA VAL A 111 -0.58 19.06 -14.77
C VAL A 111 -0.37 19.37 -13.29
N TRP A 112 -0.23 20.66 -12.99
CA TRP A 112 -0.26 21.18 -11.62
C TRP A 112 -1.54 20.74 -10.91
N GLY A 113 -1.43 20.16 -9.70
CA GLY A 113 -2.56 20.18 -8.77
C GLY A 113 -2.73 18.99 -7.83
N ASP A 114 -2.18 17.80 -8.10
CA ASP A 114 -2.49 16.60 -7.33
C ASP A 114 -1.24 15.72 -7.13
N TYR A 115 -0.45 15.94 -6.07
CA TYR A 115 0.72 15.11 -5.74
C TYR A 115 0.29 13.78 -5.14
N ARG A 116 0.58 12.68 -5.84
CA ARG A 116 0.23 11.34 -5.35
C ARG A 116 1.31 10.80 -4.43
N CYS A 117 0.93 10.35 -3.25
CA CYS A 117 1.87 9.73 -2.31
C CYS A 117 1.21 8.62 -1.49
N GLY A 118 2.02 7.65 -1.07
CA GLY A 118 1.64 6.70 -0.02
C GLY A 118 2.20 7.15 1.32
N VAL A 119 1.38 7.08 2.36
CA VAL A 119 1.79 7.39 3.73
C VAL A 119 1.58 6.18 4.64
N ASN A 120 2.48 5.98 5.61
CA ASN A 120 2.34 5.00 6.67
C ASN A 120 1.91 5.70 7.96
N PHE A 121 1.07 5.06 8.76
CA PHE A 121 0.75 5.57 10.09
C PHE A 121 1.95 5.39 11.03
N VAL A 122 2.37 6.49 11.63
CA VAL A 122 3.39 6.53 12.68
C VAL A 122 2.72 6.46 14.04
N ASP A 123 1.66 7.26 14.21
CA ASP A 123 0.88 7.30 15.45
C ASP A 123 -0.60 7.52 15.15
N VAL A 124 -1.44 6.75 15.83
CA VAL A 124 -2.90 6.84 15.80
C VAL A 124 -3.37 6.44 17.19
N SER A 125 -4.26 7.24 17.79
CA SER A 125 -4.78 6.91 19.11
C SER A 125 -5.51 5.55 19.09
N PRO A 126 -5.54 4.79 20.20
CA PRO A 126 -6.31 3.53 20.25
C PRO A 126 -7.81 3.72 19.95
N GLU A 127 -8.35 4.88 20.32
CA GLU A 127 -9.74 5.26 20.04
C GLU A 127 -9.94 5.43 18.53
N ASP A 128 -9.10 6.21 17.87
CA ASP A 128 -9.23 6.49 16.43
C ASP A 128 -8.92 5.26 15.59
N MET A 129 -7.99 4.41 16.04
CA MET A 129 -7.74 3.11 15.41
C MET A 129 -8.97 2.17 15.54
N THR A 130 -9.71 2.27 16.64
CA THR A 130 -10.98 1.52 16.79
C THR A 130 -12.04 2.05 15.83
N LYS A 131 -12.19 3.38 15.70
CA LYS A 131 -13.06 4.00 14.70
C LYS A 131 -12.68 3.57 13.28
N LEU A 132 -11.38 3.57 12.97
CA LEU A 132 -10.86 3.14 11.67
C LEU A 132 -11.23 1.68 11.38
N LYS A 133 -10.98 0.76 12.31
CA LYS A 133 -11.30 -0.66 12.13
C LYS A 133 -12.79 -0.89 11.92
N ASN A 134 -13.64 -0.19 12.67
CA ASN A 134 -15.09 -0.28 12.49
C ASN A 134 -15.52 0.25 11.12
N PHE A 135 -14.95 1.38 10.68
CA PHE A 135 -15.17 1.93 9.35
C PHE A 135 -14.74 0.95 8.25
N LEU A 136 -13.53 0.40 8.34
CA LEU A 136 -13.02 -0.57 7.37
C LEU A 136 -13.85 -1.88 7.37
N GLY A 137 -14.30 -2.30 8.54
CA GLY A 137 -15.17 -3.46 8.72
C GLY A 137 -16.48 -3.35 7.93
N SER A 138 -16.97 -2.13 7.71
CA SER A 138 -18.21 -1.89 6.97
C SER A 138 -18.12 -2.24 5.47
N PHE A 139 -16.92 -2.36 4.90
CA PHE A 139 -16.73 -2.75 3.49
C PHE A 139 -16.85 -4.26 3.23
N PHE A 140 -16.92 -5.09 4.29
CA PHE A 140 -17.01 -6.55 4.18
C PHE A 140 -18.44 -7.11 4.20
N GLN A 141 -19.44 -6.30 3.83
CA GLN A 141 -20.86 -6.72 3.79
C GLN A 141 -21.13 -7.86 2.80
#